data_AF-A0A957LZZ6-F1
#
_entry.id   AF-A0A957LZZ6-F1
#
_cell.length_a   1.000
_cell.length_b   1.000
_cell.length_c   1.000
_cell.angle_alpha   90.00
_cell.angle_beta   90.00
_cell.angle_gamma   90.00
#
_symmetry.space_group_name_H-M   'P 1'
#
loop_
_entity.id
_entity.type
_entity.pdbx_description
1 polymer ?
#
loop_
_entity_poly.entity_id
_entity_poly.type
_entity_poly.pdbx_seq_one_letter_code
_entity_poly.pdbx_strand_id
1 'polypeptide(L)'
;MSEYDPPVDFDASSPFSRRSASRLRIDEWDDSSSDSHAEEEVRIWRRSPANERRDLRDTFRGPGSAPRIAAARRELDQALAAWWADSVLPGPGVLRNGLLLLEAGHSLDEGQRALLLRTALAYRRGVLTALSHQTDPERTAFILAEAMVQPGPDGAPPVHAELIYEWARDDPQSEAWLLHFEAEVTETAPALRADAPLAPVSAAPAASPRNWVGPALLALAVLLLGGLLFYRQAVHQERESVSVAGGLYRLPGRDDVVQEVTLDSYVIDRFEVTVADYRRCIAAGVCRRPEARGSATHAGYMVNREFDAYPMLNVDWHDAATYCTWAGMRLPTAPEWQVAASYAPATERYYRYPWGDAFEISLTNGVTSGYEDAQQTGFYHPFGSSPLGMADAAGNVAEWTATSDGEDHYVVKGGSFQDEAALLTAAAQQILPTVTRADWLGFRCAASPR
;
A
#
# COMPACT_ATOMS: atom_id res chain seq x y z
N MET A 1 -37.93 -8.15 -32.12
CA MET A 1 -36.94 -9.18 -31.73
C MET A 1 -35.83 -8.43 -31.04
N SER A 2 -36.04 -8.09 -29.76
CA SER A 2 -35.68 -8.88 -28.57
C SER A 2 -34.26 -8.48 -28.15
N GLU A 3 -33.96 -8.08 -26.93
CA GLU A 3 -34.71 -7.54 -25.80
C GLU A 3 -33.60 -6.94 -24.93
N TYR A 4 -33.75 -5.68 -24.51
CA TYR A 4 -32.79 -4.99 -23.66
C TYR A 4 -33.23 -5.25 -22.22
N ASP A 5 -32.47 -6.05 -21.48
CA ASP A 5 -32.71 -6.26 -20.05
C ASP A 5 -32.28 -5.00 -19.27
N PRO A 6 -33.17 -4.35 -18.50
CA PRO A 6 -32.78 -3.27 -17.60
C PRO A 6 -32.12 -3.82 -16.32
N PRO A 7 -31.35 -3.00 -15.59
CA PRO A 7 -30.69 -3.42 -14.37
C PRO A 7 -31.71 -3.77 -13.28
N VAL A 8 -31.34 -4.78 -12.50
CA VAL A 8 -32.10 -5.43 -11.43
C VAL A 8 -32.68 -4.41 -10.46
N ASP A 9 -34.03 -4.37 -10.42
CA ASP A 9 -34.82 -3.63 -9.44
C ASP A 9 -34.67 -4.34 -8.08
N PHE A 10 -33.97 -3.72 -7.13
CA PHE A 10 -33.89 -4.22 -5.76
C PHE A 10 -35.24 -3.99 -5.07
N ASP A 11 -36.00 -5.07 -4.95
CA ASP A 11 -37.29 -5.13 -4.25
C ASP A 11 -37.22 -4.51 -2.84
N ALA A 12 -37.87 -3.37 -2.68
CA ALA A 12 -37.97 -2.59 -1.45
C ALA A 12 -39.00 -3.14 -0.43
N SER A 13 -39.20 -4.47 -0.37
CA SER A 13 -40.21 -5.09 0.50
C SER A 13 -39.69 -6.19 1.45
N SER A 14 -38.45 -6.09 1.91
CA SER A 14 -37.95 -6.89 3.05
C SER A 14 -38.37 -6.28 4.41
N PRO A 15 -38.86 -7.08 5.40
CA PRO A 15 -39.31 -6.59 6.70
C PRO A 15 -38.19 -6.26 7.69
N PHE A 16 -36.92 -6.24 7.27
CA PHE A 16 -35.83 -5.76 8.12
C PHE A 16 -35.87 -4.24 8.19
N SER A 17 -36.55 -3.80 9.24
CA SER A 17 -36.86 -2.43 9.62
C SER A 17 -35.75 -1.43 9.31
N ARG A 18 -36.15 -0.35 8.65
CA ARG A 18 -35.62 1.01 8.77
C ARG A 18 -35.25 1.31 10.24
N ARG A 19 -34.00 1.07 10.59
CA ARG A 19 -33.29 1.86 11.60
C ARG A 19 -32.19 2.55 10.82
N SER A 20 -32.36 3.86 10.68
CA SER A 20 -31.33 4.78 10.22
C SER A 20 -30.02 4.41 10.94
N ALA A 21 -29.05 3.83 10.22
CA ALA A 21 -27.69 3.81 10.72
C ALA A 21 -27.29 5.28 10.89
N SER A 22 -27.05 5.66 12.13
CA SER A 22 -26.95 7.04 12.61
C SER A 22 -25.84 7.81 11.89
N ARG A 23 -26.15 9.04 11.47
CA ARG A 23 -25.27 9.99 10.77
C ARG A 23 -24.33 10.67 11.77
N LEU A 24 -23.39 9.92 12.30
CA LEU A 24 -22.63 10.35 13.48
C LEU A 24 -21.60 11.45 13.15
N ARG A 25 -22.10 12.69 13.14
CA ARG A 25 -21.31 13.91 13.34
C ARG A 25 -20.93 14.04 14.81
N ILE A 26 -19.93 14.85 15.10
CA ILE A 26 -19.48 15.06 16.49
C ILE A 26 -20.59 15.57 17.42
N ASP A 27 -21.58 16.27 16.87
CA ASP A 27 -22.74 16.81 17.58
C ASP A 27 -23.68 15.71 18.13
N GLU A 28 -23.57 14.47 17.65
CA GLU A 28 -24.41 13.33 18.07
C GLU A 28 -23.73 12.44 19.13
N TRP A 29 -22.62 12.90 19.74
CA TRP A 29 -21.92 12.15 20.77
C TRP A 29 -22.71 12.12 22.08
N ASP A 30 -23.36 10.99 22.39
CA ASP A 30 -23.95 10.75 23.70
C ASP A 30 -22.86 10.31 24.71
N ASP A 31 -22.70 11.09 25.77
CA ASP A 31 -21.72 10.89 26.85
C ASP A 31 -22.09 9.73 27.79
N SER A 32 -23.12 8.94 27.43
CA SER A 32 -23.72 7.88 28.22
C SER A 32 -23.17 6.47 27.97
N SER A 33 -22.35 6.25 26.93
CA SER A 33 -21.79 4.91 26.65
C SER A 33 -20.50 4.68 27.44
N SER A 34 -20.62 3.90 28.50
CA SER A 34 -19.59 3.48 29.45
C SER A 34 -18.43 2.70 28.81
N ASP A 35 -17.20 3.19 29.00
CA ASP A 35 -16.00 2.35 29.03
C ASP A 35 -15.29 2.56 30.37
N SER A 36 -15.14 1.47 31.12
CA SER A 36 -14.92 1.45 32.58
C SER A 36 -13.51 1.83 33.05
N HIS A 37 -12.76 2.59 32.25
CA HIS A 37 -11.51 3.24 32.69
C HIS A 37 -11.57 4.78 32.69
N ALA A 38 -12.71 5.38 32.30
CA ALA A 38 -12.93 6.83 32.33
C ALA A 38 -13.56 7.35 33.64
N GLU A 39 -13.79 6.51 34.65
CA GLU A 39 -14.56 6.90 35.84
C GLU A 39 -13.83 7.89 36.78
N GLU A 40 -12.50 8.00 36.70
CA GLU A 40 -11.74 8.88 37.62
C GLU A 40 -11.74 10.35 37.13
N GLU A 41 -11.72 10.59 35.82
CA GLU A 41 -11.85 11.95 35.26
C GLU A 41 -13.31 12.46 35.28
N VAL A 42 -14.29 11.57 35.04
CA VAL A 42 -15.73 11.90 35.15
C VAL A 42 -16.12 12.29 36.57
N ARG A 43 -15.42 11.78 37.59
CA ARG A 43 -15.69 12.12 39.00
C ARG A 43 -15.22 13.52 39.38
N ILE A 44 -14.17 14.04 38.73
CA ILE A 44 -13.71 15.43 38.90
C ILE A 44 -14.68 16.41 38.22
N TRP A 45 -15.30 16.00 37.10
CA TRP A 45 -16.23 16.82 36.33
C TRP A 45 -17.65 16.96 36.92
N ARG A 46 -18.13 15.97 37.69
CA ARG A 46 -19.49 15.96 38.27
C ARG A 46 -19.76 17.00 39.38
N ARG A 47 -18.80 17.88 39.72
CA ARG A 47 -19.00 18.93 40.75
C ARG A 47 -19.29 20.34 40.19
N SER A 48 -19.40 20.52 38.88
CA SER A 48 -19.82 21.81 38.32
C SER A 48 -21.34 21.87 38.09
N PRO A 49 -22.05 22.87 38.63
CA PRO A 49 -23.50 23.02 38.48
C PRO A 49 -23.90 23.28 37.02
N ALA A 50 -25.18 22.99 36.71
CA ALA A 50 -25.85 22.85 35.40
C ALA A 50 -25.79 24.03 34.38
N ASN A 51 -24.83 24.95 34.49
CA ASN A 51 -24.67 26.11 33.60
C ASN A 51 -23.61 25.92 32.50
N GLU A 52 -22.97 24.75 32.38
CA GLU A 52 -21.92 24.49 31.38
C GLU A 52 -22.34 23.46 30.31
N ARG A 53 -23.53 23.61 29.73
CA ARG A 53 -23.72 23.17 28.33
C ARG A 53 -23.15 24.25 27.40
N ARG A 54 -21.84 24.46 27.49
CA ARG A 54 -21.11 25.16 26.42
C ARG A 54 -21.10 24.21 25.23
N ASP A 55 -21.36 24.74 24.04
CA ASP A 55 -21.21 24.01 22.79
C ASP A 55 -19.84 23.30 22.83
N LEU A 56 -19.79 21.99 22.59
CA LEU A 56 -18.53 21.22 22.60
C LEU A 56 -17.50 21.87 21.66
N ARG A 57 -17.98 22.56 20.62
CA ARG A 57 -17.19 23.36 19.66
C ARG A 57 -16.46 24.55 20.26
N ASP A 58 -16.94 25.09 21.38
CA ASP A 58 -16.30 26.20 22.08
C ASP A 58 -15.15 25.75 22.99
N THR A 59 -14.96 24.44 23.18
CA THR A 59 -13.90 23.87 24.04
C THR A 59 -12.50 24.34 23.62
N PHE A 60 -12.26 24.46 22.32
CA PHE A 60 -10.99 24.88 21.73
C PHE A 60 -11.01 26.30 21.14
N ARG A 61 -12.07 27.08 21.43
CA ARG A 61 -12.24 28.47 21.00
C ARG A 61 -12.15 29.45 22.18
N GLY A 62 -11.76 30.69 21.89
CA GLY A 62 -11.78 31.80 22.83
C GLY A 62 -10.61 31.90 23.84
N PRO A 63 -10.62 32.94 24.70
CA PRO A 63 -9.52 33.21 25.64
C PRO A 63 -9.40 32.09 26.68
N GLY A 64 -8.22 31.48 26.78
CA GLY A 64 -7.94 30.38 27.73
C GLY A 64 -8.06 28.96 27.14
N SER A 65 -8.25 28.79 25.83
CA SER A 65 -8.20 27.47 25.18
C SER A 65 -6.78 26.94 24.96
N ALA A 66 -5.75 27.80 24.99
CA ALA A 66 -4.36 27.43 24.67
C ALA A 66 -3.80 26.23 25.46
N PRO A 67 -3.99 26.10 26.79
CA PRO A 67 -3.53 24.92 27.52
C PRO A 67 -4.22 23.63 27.09
N ARG A 68 -5.52 23.71 26.74
CA ARG A 68 -6.31 22.58 26.26
C ARG A 68 -5.91 22.14 24.86
N ILE A 69 -5.66 23.10 23.96
CA ILE A 69 -5.13 22.83 22.62
C ILE A 69 -3.78 22.12 22.73
N ALA A 70 -2.88 22.63 23.59
CA ALA A 70 -1.57 22.02 23.78
C ALA A 70 -1.65 20.62 24.40
N ALA A 71 -2.59 20.37 25.31
CA ALA A 71 -2.82 19.04 25.88
C ALA A 71 -3.34 18.05 24.83
N ALA A 72 -4.38 18.42 24.08
CA ALA A 72 -4.96 17.58 23.04
C ALA A 72 -3.95 17.25 21.92
N ARG A 73 -3.07 18.19 21.55
CA ARG A 73 -1.97 17.90 20.61
C ARG A 73 -0.98 16.88 21.16
N ARG A 74 -0.57 17.00 22.43
CA ARG A 74 0.32 16.01 23.06
C ARG A 74 -0.32 14.63 23.14
N GLU A 75 -1.61 14.57 23.44
CA GLU A 75 -2.37 13.30 23.42
C GLU A 75 -2.40 12.69 22.01
N LEU A 76 -2.63 13.51 20.98
CA LEU A 76 -2.56 13.06 19.59
C LEU A 76 -1.16 12.59 19.21
N ASP A 77 -0.10 13.29 19.61
CA ASP A 77 1.28 12.88 19.33
C ASP A 77 1.63 11.55 20.02
N GLN A 78 1.18 11.36 21.26
CA GLN A 78 1.35 10.10 22.00
C GLN A 78 0.54 8.96 21.39
N ALA A 79 -0.72 9.22 21.02
CA ALA A 79 -1.56 8.24 20.34
C ALA A 79 -0.99 7.85 18.98
N LEU A 80 -0.48 8.84 18.25
CA LEU A 80 0.20 8.64 16.98
C LEU A 80 1.44 7.77 17.19
N ALA A 81 2.29 8.08 18.17
CA ALA A 81 3.43 7.22 18.55
C ALA A 81 3.04 5.78 18.90
N ALA A 82 1.98 5.59 19.68
CA ALA A 82 1.47 4.26 20.06
C ALA A 82 0.91 3.50 18.85
N TRP A 83 0.24 4.21 17.93
CA TRP A 83 -0.23 3.63 16.70
C TRP A 83 0.92 3.20 15.78
N TRP A 84 1.97 4.04 15.64
CA TRP A 84 3.17 3.64 14.92
C TRP A 84 3.83 2.41 15.53
N ALA A 85 3.98 2.35 16.85
CA ALA A 85 4.68 1.25 17.51
C ALA A 85 3.90 -0.08 17.44
N ASP A 86 2.60 -0.04 17.74
CA ASP A 86 1.83 -1.24 18.07
C ASP A 86 0.48 -1.33 17.33
N SER A 87 0.22 -0.45 16.35
CA SER A 87 -1.08 -0.32 15.66
C SER A 87 -2.26 -0.04 16.60
N VAL A 88 -1.99 0.53 17.78
CA VAL A 88 -3.03 0.85 18.78
C VAL A 88 -3.72 2.16 18.42
N LEU A 89 -5.00 2.08 18.06
CA LEU A 89 -5.82 3.27 17.81
C LEU A 89 -6.12 4.03 19.12
N PRO A 90 -6.14 5.38 19.09
CA PRO A 90 -6.55 6.17 20.24
C PRO A 90 -7.99 5.86 20.69
N GLY A 91 -8.23 5.91 22.00
CA GLY A 91 -9.57 5.77 22.53
C GLY A 91 -10.52 6.92 22.13
N PRO A 92 -11.83 6.77 22.35
CA PRO A 92 -12.84 7.73 21.91
C PRO A 92 -12.62 9.16 22.42
N GLY A 93 -12.04 9.35 23.62
CA GLY A 93 -11.74 10.68 24.16
C GLY A 93 -10.74 11.48 23.33
N VAL A 94 -9.66 10.83 22.86
CA VAL A 94 -8.63 11.46 22.03
C VAL A 94 -9.18 11.74 20.64
N LEU A 95 -9.96 10.81 20.07
CA LEU A 95 -10.71 11.03 18.82
C LEU A 95 -11.59 12.30 18.93
N ARG A 96 -12.34 12.45 20.02
CA ARG A 96 -13.20 13.62 20.26
C ARG A 96 -12.43 14.92 20.20
N ASN A 97 -11.36 14.98 20.99
CA ASN A 97 -10.59 16.19 21.16
C ASN A 97 -9.91 16.58 19.84
N GLY A 98 -9.41 15.60 19.09
CA GLY A 98 -8.82 15.83 17.77
C GLY A 98 -9.82 16.35 16.74
N LEU A 99 -11.01 15.76 16.66
CA LEU A 99 -12.06 16.23 15.74
C LEU A 99 -12.58 17.63 16.12
N LEU A 100 -12.75 17.93 17.42
CA LEU A 100 -13.12 19.27 17.88
C LEU A 100 -12.01 20.31 17.62
N LEU A 101 -10.73 19.92 17.66
CA LEU A 101 -9.63 20.80 17.26
C LEU A 101 -9.76 21.21 15.78
N LEU A 102 -10.04 20.24 14.90
CA LEU A 102 -10.24 20.47 13.48
C LEU A 102 -11.45 21.39 13.21
N GLU A 103 -12.60 21.13 13.84
CA GLU A 103 -13.78 22.01 13.72
C GLU A 103 -13.55 23.41 14.30
N ALA A 104 -12.67 23.54 15.30
CA ALA A 104 -12.27 24.83 15.85
C ALA A 104 -11.30 25.60 14.95
N GLY A 105 -10.88 25.03 13.81
CA GLY A 105 -10.02 25.66 12.81
C GLY A 105 -8.52 25.50 13.09
N HIS A 106 -8.14 24.61 14.02
CA HIS A 106 -6.73 24.33 14.31
C HIS A 106 -6.17 23.31 13.31
N SER A 107 -4.99 23.58 12.77
CA SER A 107 -4.32 22.67 11.84
C SER A 107 -3.71 21.47 12.57
N LEU A 108 -3.99 20.26 12.09
CA LEU A 108 -3.25 19.05 12.44
C LEU A 108 -2.39 18.65 11.24
N ASP A 109 -1.28 17.94 11.49
CA ASP A 109 -0.47 17.36 10.41
C ASP A 109 -1.18 16.16 9.77
N GLU A 110 -0.64 15.70 8.64
CA GLU A 110 -1.24 14.63 7.84
C GLU A 110 -1.30 13.29 8.59
N GLY A 111 -0.30 12.98 9.45
CA GLY A 111 -0.30 11.77 10.27
C GLY A 111 -1.41 11.79 11.31
N GLN A 112 -1.60 12.92 11.98
CA GLN A 112 -2.70 13.12 12.94
C GLN A 112 -4.07 13.05 12.27
N ARG A 113 -4.25 13.64 11.07
CA ARG A 113 -5.51 13.57 10.31
C ARG A 113 -5.85 12.15 9.87
N ALA A 114 -4.84 11.42 9.37
CA ALA A 114 -4.98 10.02 8.98
C ALA A 114 -5.35 9.14 10.17
N LEU A 115 -4.67 9.31 11.32
CA LEU A 115 -4.98 8.59 12.55
C LEU A 115 -6.41 8.85 13.01
N LEU A 116 -6.85 10.11 12.98
CA LEU A 116 -8.22 10.48 13.35
C LEU A 116 -9.26 9.85 12.42
N LEU A 117 -9.00 9.79 11.11
CA LEU A 117 -9.88 9.12 10.16
C LEU A 117 -9.96 7.61 10.43
N ARG A 118 -8.82 6.93 10.59
CA ARG A 118 -8.78 5.50 10.95
C ARG A 118 -9.56 5.21 12.21
N THR A 119 -9.33 6.03 13.24
CA THR A 119 -10.01 5.91 14.53
C THR A 119 -11.51 6.16 14.40
N ALA A 120 -11.92 7.18 13.62
CA ALA A 120 -13.32 7.46 13.36
C ALA A 120 -14.02 6.30 12.64
N LEU A 121 -13.38 5.70 11.64
CA LEU A 121 -13.89 4.55 10.89
C LEU A 121 -14.03 3.31 11.78
N ALA A 122 -13.00 3.03 12.58
CA ALA A 122 -12.94 1.94 13.55
C ALA A 122 -14.09 2.01 14.58
N TYR A 123 -14.30 3.17 15.19
CA TYR A 123 -15.38 3.37 16.19
C TYR A 123 -16.74 3.71 15.58
N ARG A 124 -16.81 3.95 14.26
CA ARG A 124 -18.01 4.50 13.56
C ARG A 124 -18.49 5.82 14.15
N ARG A 125 -17.58 6.68 14.60
CA ARG A 125 -17.92 7.95 15.26
C ARG A 125 -17.16 9.11 14.64
N GLY A 126 -17.87 10.19 14.30
CA GLY A 126 -17.24 11.41 13.77
C GLY A 126 -16.64 11.27 12.37
N VAL A 127 -17.03 10.23 11.61
CA VAL A 127 -16.44 9.90 10.30
C VAL A 127 -16.57 11.07 9.32
N LEU A 128 -17.75 11.67 9.20
CA LEU A 128 -17.96 12.80 8.29
C LEU A 128 -17.11 14.02 8.68
N THR A 129 -16.94 14.29 9.97
CA THR A 129 -16.05 15.36 10.45
C THR A 129 -14.61 15.03 10.06
N ALA A 130 -14.15 13.80 10.30
CA ALA A 130 -12.81 13.36 9.94
C ALA A 130 -12.55 13.46 8.42
N LEU A 131 -13.49 12.98 7.59
CA LEU A 131 -13.42 13.04 6.12
C LEU A 131 -13.34 14.47 5.60
N SER A 132 -14.22 15.36 6.09
CA SER A 132 -14.28 16.76 5.64
C SER A 132 -13.01 17.57 5.93
N HIS A 133 -12.12 17.03 6.76
CA HIS A 133 -10.86 17.63 7.17
C HIS A 133 -9.63 16.90 6.63
N GLN A 134 -9.78 15.88 5.78
CA GLN A 134 -8.63 15.32 5.07
C GLN A 134 -8.11 16.29 4.02
N THR A 135 -6.83 16.13 3.66
CA THR A 135 -6.12 16.99 2.71
C THR A 135 -5.45 16.22 1.59
N ASP A 136 -5.42 14.89 1.69
CA ASP A 136 -4.80 13.98 0.73
C ASP A 136 -5.86 12.96 0.24
N PRO A 137 -6.43 13.14 -0.96
CA PRO A 137 -7.48 12.27 -1.48
C PRO A 137 -7.03 10.83 -1.72
N GLU A 138 -5.77 10.60 -2.10
CA GLU A 138 -5.19 9.27 -2.34
C GLU A 138 -5.06 8.52 -1.01
N ARG A 139 -4.47 9.16 0.00
CA ARG A 139 -4.39 8.61 1.36
C ARG A 139 -5.77 8.42 2.00
N THR A 140 -6.72 9.31 1.71
CA THR A 140 -8.10 9.16 2.21
C THR A 140 -8.76 7.92 1.61
N ALA A 141 -8.65 7.74 0.29
CA ALA A 141 -9.17 6.57 -0.41
C ALA A 141 -8.55 5.27 0.12
N PHE A 142 -7.25 5.28 0.33
CA PHE A 142 -6.51 4.19 0.94
C PHE A 142 -7.03 3.83 2.33
N ILE A 143 -7.21 4.80 3.22
CA ILE A 143 -7.69 4.55 4.60
C ILE A 143 -9.12 3.98 4.58
N LEU A 144 -9.93 4.42 3.62
CA LEU A 144 -11.27 3.89 3.41
C LEU A 144 -11.25 2.44 2.92
N ALA A 145 -10.36 2.10 1.98
CA ALA A 145 -10.16 0.74 1.51
C ALA A 145 -9.59 -0.18 2.62
N GLU A 146 -8.63 0.30 3.40
CA GLU A 146 -8.07 -0.40 4.58
C GLU A 146 -9.17 -0.83 5.54
N ALA A 147 -10.05 0.11 5.88
CA ALA A 147 -11.11 -0.12 6.83
C ALA A 147 -12.18 -1.11 6.32
N MET A 148 -12.21 -1.45 5.02
CA MET A 148 -13.06 -2.52 4.48
C MET A 148 -12.52 -3.93 4.75
N VAL A 149 -11.24 -4.06 5.07
CA VAL A 149 -10.58 -5.35 5.29
C VAL A 149 -10.22 -5.54 6.76
N GLN A 150 -9.82 -4.47 7.45
CA GLN A 150 -9.44 -4.54 8.85
C GLN A 150 -10.67 -4.49 9.78
N PRO A 151 -10.76 -5.41 10.77
CA PRO A 151 -11.77 -5.33 11.81
C PRO A 151 -11.53 -4.12 12.71
N GLY A 152 -12.59 -3.54 13.24
CA GLY A 152 -12.50 -2.49 14.25
C GLY A 152 -12.16 -3.05 15.65
N PRO A 153 -11.98 -2.15 16.64
CA PRO A 153 -11.81 -2.50 18.03
C PRO A 153 -12.88 -3.49 18.52
N ASP A 154 -12.51 -4.36 19.45
CA ASP A 154 -13.38 -5.37 20.06
C ASP A 154 -14.01 -6.37 19.06
N GLY A 155 -13.37 -6.54 17.89
CA GLY A 155 -13.85 -7.46 16.85
C GLY A 155 -15.04 -6.91 16.05
N ALA A 156 -15.22 -5.59 16.01
CA ALA A 156 -16.21 -4.97 15.16
C ALA A 156 -15.96 -5.33 13.68
N PRO A 157 -17.01 -5.61 12.89
CA PRO A 157 -16.83 -6.00 11.50
C PRO A 157 -16.22 -4.85 10.67
N PRO A 158 -15.45 -5.19 9.61
CA PRO A 158 -14.94 -4.20 8.67
C PRO A 158 -16.05 -3.34 8.04
N VAL A 159 -15.66 -2.19 7.49
CA VAL A 159 -16.58 -1.27 6.80
C VAL A 159 -17.12 -1.92 5.54
N HIS A 160 -18.43 -1.91 5.37
CA HIS A 160 -19.04 -2.26 4.09
C HIS A 160 -18.96 -1.08 3.12
N ALA A 161 -18.67 -1.36 1.85
CA ALA A 161 -18.58 -0.35 0.80
C ALA A 161 -19.83 0.54 0.72
N GLU A 162 -21.02 0.00 0.98
CA GLU A 162 -22.27 0.76 0.97
C GLU A 162 -22.27 1.92 1.98
N LEU A 163 -21.69 1.72 3.16
CA LEU A 163 -21.55 2.77 4.17
C LEU A 163 -20.54 3.85 3.74
N ILE A 164 -19.50 3.47 3.00
CA ILE A 164 -18.53 4.43 2.42
C ILE A 164 -19.23 5.30 1.37
N TYR A 165 -20.02 4.70 0.48
CA TYR A 165 -20.81 5.44 -0.49
C TYR A 165 -21.86 6.34 0.18
N GLU A 166 -22.45 5.92 1.30
CA GLU A 166 -23.33 6.80 2.10
C GLU A 166 -22.58 8.02 2.63
N TRP A 167 -21.39 7.85 3.22
CA TRP A 167 -20.57 8.98 3.68
C TRP A 167 -20.12 9.88 2.53
N ALA A 168 -19.82 9.29 1.37
CA ALA A 168 -19.46 10.03 0.17
C ALA A 168 -20.55 11.03 -0.26
N ARG A 169 -21.82 10.68 -0.08
CA ARG A 169 -22.94 11.59 -0.42
C ARG A 169 -23.00 12.83 0.45
N ASP A 170 -22.47 12.75 1.68
CA ASP A 170 -22.57 13.80 2.69
C ASP A 170 -21.23 14.54 2.92
N ASP A 171 -20.11 14.02 2.43
CA ASP A 171 -18.81 14.67 2.47
C ASP A 171 -18.59 15.58 1.25
N PRO A 172 -18.37 16.90 1.43
CA PRO A 172 -18.17 17.82 0.32
C PRO A 172 -16.88 17.56 -0.49
N GLN A 173 -15.94 16.77 0.03
CA GLN A 173 -14.69 16.43 -0.63
C GLN A 173 -14.70 15.06 -1.32
N SER A 174 -15.86 14.39 -1.33
CA SER A 174 -15.95 12.99 -1.75
C SER A 174 -15.54 12.71 -3.18
N GLU A 175 -15.79 13.64 -4.10
CA GLU A 175 -15.39 13.51 -5.50
C GLU A 175 -13.88 13.29 -5.64
N ALA A 176 -13.07 13.92 -4.78
CA ALA A 176 -11.62 13.82 -4.86
C ALA A 176 -11.13 12.42 -4.47
N TRP A 177 -11.63 11.84 -3.38
CA TRP A 177 -11.15 10.54 -2.90
C TRP A 177 -11.92 9.35 -3.49
N LEU A 178 -13.17 9.51 -3.93
CA LEU A 178 -13.94 8.42 -4.55
C LEU A 178 -13.24 7.83 -5.78
N LEU A 179 -12.62 8.70 -6.58
CA LEU A 179 -11.92 8.34 -7.81
C LEU A 179 -10.75 7.39 -7.53
N HIS A 180 -10.00 7.66 -6.47
CA HIS A 180 -8.92 6.80 -6.00
C HIS A 180 -9.44 5.56 -5.28
N PHE A 181 -10.53 5.69 -4.52
CA PHE A 181 -11.12 4.59 -3.75
C PHE A 181 -11.62 3.47 -4.67
N GLU A 182 -12.25 3.80 -5.79
CA GLU A 182 -12.67 2.81 -6.79
C GLU A 182 -11.48 2.05 -7.39
N ALA A 183 -10.34 2.73 -7.60
CA ALA A 183 -9.11 2.09 -8.05
C ALA A 183 -8.54 1.15 -6.97
N GLU A 184 -8.42 1.62 -5.72
CA GLU A 184 -7.94 0.84 -4.57
C GLU A 184 -8.78 -0.42 -4.32
N VAL A 185 -10.11 -0.31 -4.35
CA VAL A 185 -11.02 -1.46 -4.17
C VAL A 185 -10.88 -2.46 -5.32
N THR A 186 -10.65 -1.98 -6.54
CA THR A 186 -10.46 -2.85 -7.71
C THR A 186 -9.13 -3.61 -7.61
N GLU A 187 -8.06 -2.97 -7.11
CA GLU A 187 -6.77 -3.62 -6.88
C GLU A 187 -6.80 -4.60 -5.68
N THR A 188 -7.57 -4.31 -4.62
CA THR A 188 -7.70 -5.18 -3.44
C THR A 188 -8.73 -6.32 -3.58
N ALA A 189 -9.60 -6.28 -4.59
CA ALA A 189 -10.66 -7.27 -4.84
C ALA A 189 -10.23 -8.75 -4.96
N PRO A 190 -9.02 -9.12 -5.43
CA PRO A 190 -8.58 -10.52 -5.45
C PRO A 190 -8.45 -11.11 -4.05
N ALA A 191 -8.04 -10.31 -3.05
CA ALA A 191 -7.94 -10.75 -1.66
C ALA A 191 -9.32 -10.97 -1.01
N LEU A 192 -10.33 -10.19 -1.42
CA LEU A 192 -11.72 -10.28 -0.93
C LEU A 192 -12.50 -11.47 -1.53
N ARG A 193 -12.04 -12.08 -2.63
CA ARG A 193 -12.70 -13.22 -3.30
C ARG A 193 -12.16 -14.60 -2.92
N ALA A 194 -11.06 -14.68 -2.17
CA ALA A 194 -10.37 -15.94 -1.88
C ALA A 194 -11.19 -16.96 -1.07
N ASP A 195 -12.33 -16.57 -0.49
CA ASP A 195 -13.21 -17.46 0.28
C ASP A 195 -14.37 -18.09 -0.51
N ALA A 196 -14.43 -17.94 -1.84
CA ALA A 196 -15.42 -18.64 -2.66
C ALA A 196 -14.95 -20.07 -3.01
N PRO A 197 -15.62 -21.15 -2.56
CA PRO A 197 -15.22 -22.51 -2.89
C PRO A 197 -15.40 -22.79 -4.39
N LEU A 198 -14.31 -23.21 -5.05
CA LEU A 198 -14.32 -23.67 -6.44
C LEU A 198 -15.20 -24.94 -6.57
N ALA A 199 -16.22 -24.85 -7.41
CA ALA A 199 -17.04 -26.02 -7.77
C ALA A 199 -16.22 -27.03 -8.59
N PRO A 200 -16.44 -28.35 -8.43
CA PRO A 200 -15.67 -29.36 -9.14
C PRO A 200 -16.08 -29.46 -10.61
N VAL A 201 -15.10 -29.48 -11.49
CA VAL A 201 -15.26 -29.73 -12.93
C VAL A 201 -15.64 -31.21 -13.14
N SER A 202 -16.78 -31.44 -13.77
CA SER A 202 -17.28 -32.76 -14.16
C SER A 202 -16.42 -33.38 -15.27
N ALA A 203 -16.01 -34.63 -15.09
CA ALA A 203 -15.20 -35.39 -16.05
C ALA A 203 -16.02 -35.82 -17.28
N ALA A 204 -15.47 -35.58 -18.48
CA ALA A 204 -16.01 -36.05 -19.75
C ALA A 204 -15.76 -37.56 -19.96
N PRO A 205 -16.60 -38.27 -20.75
CA PRO A 205 -16.53 -39.72 -20.86
C PRO A 205 -15.50 -40.19 -21.91
N ALA A 206 -14.99 -41.40 -21.67
CA ALA A 206 -13.98 -42.07 -22.49
C ALA A 206 -14.52 -42.53 -23.86
N ALA A 207 -13.70 -42.33 -24.91
CA ALA A 207 -13.91 -42.90 -26.25
C ALA A 207 -12.77 -43.88 -26.62
N SER A 208 -13.15 -44.91 -27.38
CA SER A 208 -12.35 -46.09 -27.76
C SER A 208 -11.41 -45.86 -28.97
N PRO A 209 -10.42 -46.75 -29.22
CA PRO A 209 -9.23 -46.39 -30.00
C PRO A 209 -9.37 -46.68 -31.50
N ARG A 210 -8.93 -45.74 -32.35
CA ARG A 210 -8.59 -46.00 -33.78
C ARG A 210 -7.35 -45.21 -34.23
N ASN A 211 -6.38 -45.97 -34.74
CA ASN A 211 -5.22 -45.69 -35.61
C ASN A 211 -4.51 -44.31 -35.51
N TRP A 212 -3.30 -44.33 -34.94
CA TRP A 212 -2.58 -43.18 -34.37
C TRP A 212 -1.35 -42.67 -35.13
N VAL A 213 -1.14 -42.97 -36.42
CA VAL A 213 0.17 -42.62 -37.04
C VAL A 213 0.18 -41.23 -37.70
N GLY A 214 -0.91 -40.81 -38.35
CA GLY A 214 -1.03 -39.45 -38.93
C GLY A 214 -1.33 -38.35 -37.89
N PRO A 215 -2.30 -38.53 -36.98
CA PRO A 215 -2.64 -37.54 -35.97
C PRO A 215 -1.54 -37.32 -34.92
N ALA A 216 -0.69 -38.32 -34.64
CA ALA A 216 0.37 -38.20 -33.64
C ALA A 216 1.49 -37.25 -34.07
N LEU A 217 1.85 -37.18 -35.35
CA LEU A 217 2.86 -36.23 -35.85
C LEU A 217 2.31 -34.80 -35.91
N LEU A 218 1.03 -34.63 -36.26
CA LEU A 218 0.35 -33.34 -36.20
C LEU A 218 0.16 -32.89 -34.74
N ALA A 219 -0.20 -33.81 -33.83
CA ALA A 219 -0.29 -33.55 -32.40
C ALA A 219 1.08 -33.23 -31.80
N LEU A 220 2.17 -33.88 -32.22
CA LEU A 220 3.53 -33.54 -31.76
C LEU A 220 3.95 -32.16 -32.27
N ALA A 221 3.64 -31.81 -33.53
CA ALA A 221 3.91 -30.48 -34.06
C ALA A 221 3.05 -29.40 -33.36
N VAL A 222 1.76 -29.67 -33.08
CA VAL A 222 0.87 -28.79 -32.31
C VAL A 222 1.25 -28.73 -30.83
N LEU A 223 1.80 -29.80 -30.24
CA LEU A 223 2.33 -29.80 -28.88
C LEU A 223 3.70 -29.11 -28.80
N LEU A 224 4.49 -29.13 -29.86
CA LEU A 224 5.75 -28.38 -29.95
C LEU A 224 5.52 -26.91 -30.24
N LEU A 225 4.64 -26.55 -31.19
CA LEU A 225 4.25 -25.16 -31.45
C LEU A 225 3.41 -24.59 -30.31
N GLY A 226 2.44 -25.38 -29.85
CA GLY A 226 1.62 -25.10 -28.69
C GLY A 226 2.45 -25.05 -27.42
N GLY A 227 3.47 -25.90 -27.28
CA GLY A 227 4.45 -25.86 -26.20
C GLY A 227 5.41 -24.67 -26.29
N LEU A 228 5.78 -24.21 -27.49
CA LEU A 228 6.55 -22.97 -27.68
C LEU A 228 5.70 -21.73 -27.39
N LEU A 229 4.42 -21.76 -27.76
CA LEU A 229 3.43 -20.72 -27.46
C LEU A 229 3.03 -20.73 -25.98
N PHE A 230 2.86 -21.89 -25.35
CA PHE A 230 2.66 -22.06 -23.91
C PHE A 230 3.93 -21.70 -23.14
N TYR A 231 5.12 -21.96 -23.65
CA TYR A 231 6.37 -21.51 -23.03
C TYR A 231 6.46 -19.98 -23.09
N ARG A 232 6.09 -19.36 -24.21
CA ARG A 232 5.96 -17.90 -24.29
C ARG A 232 4.89 -17.35 -23.34
N GLN A 233 3.70 -17.98 -23.25
CA GLN A 233 2.62 -17.54 -22.37
C GLN A 233 2.85 -17.83 -20.88
N ALA A 234 3.50 -18.94 -20.53
CA ALA A 234 3.78 -19.32 -19.14
C ALA A 234 5.04 -18.65 -18.58
N VAL A 235 5.97 -18.20 -19.44
CA VAL A 235 7.06 -17.30 -19.02
C VAL A 235 6.53 -15.87 -18.77
N HIS A 236 5.43 -15.50 -19.43
CA HIS A 236 4.65 -14.29 -19.13
C HIS A 236 3.50 -14.61 -18.14
N GLN A 237 3.84 -15.04 -16.93
CA GLN A 237 2.99 -14.63 -15.81
C GLN A 237 2.96 -13.09 -15.89
N GLU A 238 1.77 -12.49 -16.03
CA GLU A 238 1.64 -11.03 -16.19
C GLU A 238 2.40 -10.36 -15.05
N ARG A 239 3.58 -9.81 -15.36
CA ARG A 239 4.35 -9.06 -14.37
C ARG A 239 3.54 -7.83 -14.05
N GLU A 240 3.04 -7.77 -12.83
CA GLU A 240 2.37 -6.59 -12.33
C GLU A 240 3.34 -5.42 -12.40
N SER A 241 2.92 -4.37 -13.10
CA SER A 241 3.75 -3.21 -13.36
C SER A 241 2.97 -1.94 -13.15
N VAL A 242 3.70 -0.90 -12.79
CA VAL A 242 3.22 0.45 -12.58
C VAL A 242 3.52 1.26 -13.83
N SER A 243 2.50 1.91 -14.38
CA SER A 243 2.66 2.81 -15.52
C SER A 243 2.97 4.22 -15.03
N VAL A 244 4.04 4.80 -15.54
CA VAL A 244 4.43 6.18 -15.25
C VAL A 244 4.32 7.00 -16.55
N ALA A 245 3.59 8.10 -16.47
CA ALA A 245 3.43 9.02 -17.58
C ALA A 245 4.76 9.68 -17.96
N GLY A 246 4.92 10.00 -19.24
CA GLY A 246 6.04 10.84 -19.66
C GLY A 246 5.80 12.28 -19.25
N GLY A 247 6.85 13.00 -18.85
CA GLY A 247 6.70 14.36 -18.38
C GLY A 247 7.97 14.96 -17.76
N LEU A 248 7.84 16.22 -17.37
CA LEU A 248 8.84 16.92 -16.58
C LEU A 248 8.55 16.68 -15.09
N TYR A 249 9.52 16.09 -14.41
CA TYR A 249 9.49 15.79 -12.98
C TYR A 249 10.51 16.64 -12.22
N ARG A 250 10.15 17.07 -11.01
CA ARG A 250 10.96 17.93 -10.12
C ARG A 250 11.33 17.17 -8.86
N LEU A 251 12.33 16.29 -8.97
CA LEU A 251 12.70 15.36 -7.91
C LEU A 251 13.36 16.09 -6.73
N PRO A 252 12.89 15.89 -5.49
CA PRO A 252 13.61 16.35 -4.31
C PRO A 252 14.91 15.57 -4.14
N GLY A 253 16.03 16.27 -4.03
CA GLY A 253 17.36 15.71 -3.77
C GLY A 253 17.74 15.68 -2.29
N ARG A 254 18.94 15.18 -1.99
CA ARG A 254 19.48 14.95 -0.63
C ARG A 254 19.65 16.23 0.22
N ASP A 255 19.75 17.40 -0.41
CA ASP A 255 20.00 18.71 0.24
C ASP A 255 18.95 19.77 -0.15
N ASP A 256 17.68 19.37 -0.33
CA ASP A 256 16.59 20.20 -0.85
C ASP A 256 16.84 20.79 -2.26
N VAL A 257 17.90 20.32 -2.94
CA VAL A 257 18.16 20.65 -4.33
C VAL A 257 17.17 19.88 -5.20
N VAL A 258 16.27 20.62 -5.84
CA VAL A 258 15.32 20.06 -6.79
C VAL A 258 16.03 19.75 -8.11
N GLN A 259 15.96 18.50 -8.55
CA GLN A 259 16.45 18.07 -9.85
C GLN A 259 15.30 18.03 -10.85
N GLU A 260 15.40 18.79 -11.93
CA GLU A 260 14.47 18.69 -13.06
C GLU A 260 14.90 17.56 -14.00
N VAL A 261 14.01 16.59 -14.23
CA VAL A 261 14.25 15.44 -15.10
C VAL A 261 13.07 15.30 -16.06
N THR A 262 13.35 15.18 -17.35
CA THR A 262 12.34 14.79 -18.35
C THR A 262 12.41 13.29 -18.54
N LEU A 263 11.29 12.60 -18.32
CA LEU A 263 11.16 11.16 -18.55
C LEU A 263 10.18 10.91 -19.69
N ASP A 264 10.50 9.94 -20.55
CA ASP A 264 9.48 9.32 -21.40
C ASP A 264 8.52 8.52 -20.54
N SER A 265 7.36 8.12 -21.07
CA SER A 265 6.53 7.14 -20.37
C SER A 265 7.28 5.81 -20.26
N TYR A 266 7.01 5.07 -19.19
CA TYR A 266 7.59 3.75 -18.92
C TYR A 266 6.67 2.94 -18.00
N VAL A 267 6.94 1.65 -17.94
CA VAL A 267 6.42 0.75 -16.92
C VAL A 267 7.58 0.28 -16.04
N ILE A 268 7.31 0.09 -14.76
CA ILE A 268 8.27 -0.47 -13.79
C ILE A 268 7.59 -1.61 -13.04
N ASP A 269 8.31 -2.67 -12.72
CA ASP A 269 7.78 -3.80 -11.96
C ASP A 269 7.21 -3.28 -10.61
N ARG A 270 5.99 -3.73 -10.27
CA ARG A 270 5.32 -3.34 -9.02
C ARG A 270 6.07 -3.85 -7.79
N PHE A 271 6.65 -5.04 -7.91
CA PHE A 271 7.40 -5.75 -6.86
C PHE A 271 8.85 -5.98 -7.29
N GLU A 272 9.74 -6.26 -6.35
CA GLU A 272 11.11 -6.69 -6.65
C GLU A 272 11.12 -8.03 -7.39
N VAL A 273 12.19 -8.30 -8.15
CA VAL A 273 12.36 -9.58 -8.82
C VAL A 273 12.49 -10.69 -7.78
N THR A 274 11.63 -11.71 -7.84
CA THR A 274 11.63 -12.80 -6.86
C THR A 274 12.71 -13.85 -7.11
N VAL A 275 12.97 -14.69 -6.11
CA VAL A 275 13.85 -15.87 -6.24
C VAL A 275 13.31 -16.84 -7.30
N ALA A 276 11.99 -17.10 -7.35
CA ALA A 276 11.40 -17.98 -8.36
C ALA A 276 11.60 -17.43 -9.78
N ASP A 277 11.44 -16.12 -9.92
CA ASP A 277 11.67 -15.35 -11.14
C ASP A 277 13.08 -15.51 -11.67
N TYR A 278 14.07 -15.20 -10.84
CA TYR A 278 15.48 -15.34 -11.20
C TYR A 278 15.88 -16.80 -11.51
N ARG A 279 15.31 -17.78 -10.80
CA ARG A 279 15.53 -19.21 -11.12
C ARG A 279 15.06 -19.59 -12.53
N ARG A 280 14.02 -18.95 -13.08
CA ARG A 280 13.61 -19.18 -14.48
C ARG A 280 14.70 -18.72 -15.45
N CYS A 281 15.35 -17.59 -15.18
CA CYS A 281 16.48 -17.10 -15.98
C CYS A 281 17.70 -18.03 -15.89
N ILE A 282 17.99 -18.60 -14.71
CA ILE A 282 19.04 -19.62 -14.55
C ILE A 282 18.69 -20.88 -15.34
N ALA A 283 17.44 -21.36 -15.26
CA ALA A 283 16.98 -22.55 -15.96
C ALA A 283 17.03 -22.37 -17.49
N ALA A 284 16.86 -21.13 -17.98
CA ALA A 284 17.05 -20.77 -19.39
C ALA A 284 18.53 -20.69 -19.80
N GLY A 285 19.47 -20.83 -18.87
CA GLY A 285 20.91 -20.76 -19.15
C GLY A 285 21.45 -19.34 -19.38
N VAL A 286 20.68 -18.31 -19.01
CA VAL A 286 21.04 -16.90 -19.25
C VAL A 286 21.63 -16.25 -18.01
N CYS A 287 20.97 -16.40 -16.86
CA CYS A 287 21.47 -15.84 -15.60
C CYS A 287 22.44 -16.79 -14.91
N ARG A 288 23.47 -16.20 -14.28
CA ARG A 288 24.40 -16.95 -13.43
C ARG A 288 23.74 -17.28 -12.10
N ARG A 289 24.05 -18.46 -11.56
CA ARG A 289 23.68 -18.81 -10.19
C ARG A 289 24.58 -18.03 -9.22
N PRO A 290 24.02 -17.33 -8.23
CA PRO A 290 24.81 -16.63 -7.21
C PRO A 290 25.74 -17.56 -6.44
N GLU A 291 26.90 -17.04 -6.06
CA GLU A 291 27.86 -17.76 -5.21
C GLU A 291 27.31 -17.94 -3.80
N ALA A 292 26.86 -16.84 -3.18
CA ALA A 292 26.11 -16.86 -1.94
C ALA A 292 24.64 -17.22 -2.23
N ARG A 293 24.14 -18.26 -1.56
CA ARG A 293 22.79 -18.79 -1.76
C ARG A 293 21.88 -18.60 -0.56
N GLY A 294 22.40 -17.99 0.51
CA GLY A 294 21.63 -17.67 1.71
C GLY A 294 21.22 -16.21 1.75
N SER A 295 20.28 -15.91 2.63
CA SER A 295 20.01 -14.57 3.14
C SER A 295 20.73 -14.36 4.47
N ALA A 296 20.42 -13.28 5.18
CA ALA A 296 21.01 -12.95 6.48
C ALA A 296 20.79 -14.09 7.51
N THR A 297 19.61 -14.70 7.52
CA THR A 297 19.25 -15.71 8.53
C THR A 297 19.02 -17.12 7.95
N HIS A 298 18.94 -17.26 6.62
CA HIS A 298 18.61 -18.53 5.97
C HIS A 298 19.65 -18.97 4.93
N ALA A 299 20.51 -19.94 5.27
CA ALA A 299 21.52 -20.48 4.34
C ALA A 299 20.94 -21.13 3.07
N GLY A 300 19.67 -21.56 3.11
CA GLY A 300 18.97 -22.24 2.02
C GLY A 300 18.10 -21.32 1.14
N TYR A 301 18.16 -20.00 1.31
CA TYR A 301 17.25 -19.03 0.67
C TYR A 301 17.04 -19.26 -0.83
N MET A 302 18.12 -19.33 -1.62
CA MET A 302 18.05 -19.49 -3.08
C MET A 302 17.69 -20.91 -3.53
N VAL A 303 17.67 -21.92 -2.67
CA VAL A 303 17.38 -23.32 -3.06
C VAL A 303 16.08 -23.87 -2.50
N ASN A 304 15.61 -23.34 -1.36
CA ASN A 304 14.34 -23.71 -0.77
C ASN A 304 13.18 -23.00 -1.50
N ARG A 305 12.13 -23.77 -1.81
CA ARG A 305 10.93 -23.29 -2.51
C ARG A 305 10.05 -22.37 -1.66
N GLU A 306 10.23 -22.40 -0.35
CA GLU A 306 9.58 -21.48 0.59
C GLU A 306 9.90 -20.01 0.31
N PHE A 307 11.08 -19.73 -0.25
CA PHE A 307 11.50 -18.37 -0.59
C PHE A 307 11.18 -17.97 -2.04
N ASP A 308 10.33 -18.74 -2.74
CA ASP A 308 9.98 -18.46 -4.15
C ASP A 308 9.43 -17.05 -4.37
N ALA A 309 8.67 -16.53 -3.40
CA ALA A 309 8.05 -15.20 -3.41
C ALA A 309 8.86 -14.10 -2.69
N TYR A 310 10.10 -14.39 -2.31
CA TYR A 310 10.98 -13.41 -1.67
C TYR A 310 11.86 -12.70 -2.72
N PRO A 311 12.42 -11.51 -2.44
CA PRO A 311 13.26 -10.81 -3.39
C PRO A 311 14.53 -11.58 -3.73
N MET A 312 15.05 -11.41 -4.94
CA MET A 312 16.33 -11.99 -5.33
C MET A 312 17.48 -11.17 -4.74
N LEU A 313 18.40 -11.86 -4.06
CA LEU A 313 19.55 -11.29 -3.34
C LEU A 313 20.89 -11.72 -3.94
N ASN A 314 22.00 -11.18 -3.44
CA ASN A 314 23.37 -11.64 -3.73
C ASN A 314 23.73 -11.66 -5.21
N VAL A 315 23.11 -10.78 -6.00
CA VAL A 315 23.41 -10.54 -7.41
C VAL A 315 24.09 -9.19 -7.57
N ASP A 316 25.05 -9.12 -8.49
CA ASP A 316 25.69 -7.85 -8.82
C ASP A 316 24.88 -7.09 -9.87
N TRP A 317 25.33 -5.89 -10.22
CA TRP A 317 24.63 -5.05 -11.18
C TRP A 317 24.49 -5.73 -12.55
N HIS A 318 25.51 -6.47 -12.99
CA HIS A 318 25.51 -7.17 -14.27
C HIS A 318 24.54 -8.35 -14.27
N ASP A 319 24.46 -9.09 -13.17
CA ASP A 319 23.51 -10.19 -12.98
C ASP A 319 22.06 -9.65 -13.02
N ALA A 320 21.79 -8.53 -12.34
CA ALA A 320 20.50 -7.84 -12.35
C ALA A 320 20.12 -7.32 -13.76
N ALA A 321 21.05 -6.64 -14.44
CA ALA A 321 20.86 -6.13 -15.81
C ALA A 321 20.64 -7.28 -16.81
N THR A 322 21.36 -8.39 -16.66
CA THR A 322 21.20 -9.61 -17.47
C THR A 322 19.81 -10.19 -17.31
N TYR A 323 19.31 -10.28 -16.07
CA TYR A 323 17.94 -10.72 -15.81
C TYR A 323 16.90 -9.82 -16.47
N CYS A 324 16.99 -8.50 -16.27
CA CYS A 324 16.03 -7.58 -16.86
C CYS A 324 16.04 -7.66 -18.39
N THR A 325 17.23 -7.77 -19.00
CA THR A 325 17.36 -7.96 -20.45
C THR A 325 16.71 -9.26 -20.92
N TRP A 326 16.94 -10.37 -20.21
CA TRP A 326 16.31 -11.67 -20.50
C TRP A 326 14.79 -11.61 -20.39
N ALA A 327 14.27 -10.84 -19.44
CA ALA A 327 12.86 -10.57 -19.26
C ALA A 327 12.27 -9.63 -20.33
N GLY A 328 13.07 -9.12 -21.26
CA GLY A 328 12.64 -8.15 -22.27
C GLY A 328 12.46 -6.72 -21.73
N MET A 329 13.13 -6.41 -20.62
CA MET A 329 13.09 -5.15 -19.88
C MET A 329 14.53 -4.61 -19.70
N ARG A 330 14.71 -3.62 -18.82
CA ARG A 330 16.00 -3.06 -18.38
C ARG A 330 15.94 -2.73 -16.89
N LEU A 331 17.07 -2.36 -16.28
CA LEU A 331 17.01 -1.71 -14.97
C LEU A 331 16.38 -0.31 -15.10
N PRO A 332 15.61 0.16 -14.11
CA PRO A 332 15.16 1.55 -14.05
C PRO A 332 16.35 2.47 -13.82
N THR A 333 16.30 3.70 -14.33
CA THR A 333 17.20 4.76 -13.87
C THR A 333 16.80 5.21 -12.47
N ALA A 334 17.71 5.81 -11.70
CA ALA A 334 17.39 6.33 -10.36
C ALA A 334 16.26 7.38 -10.37
N PRO A 335 16.18 8.29 -11.37
CA PRO A 335 15.01 9.17 -11.51
C PRO A 335 13.70 8.44 -11.79
N GLU A 336 13.69 7.45 -12.70
CA GLU A 336 12.49 6.63 -12.97
C GLU A 336 12.03 5.88 -11.72
N TRP A 337 12.98 5.31 -10.97
CA TRP A 337 12.69 4.64 -9.72
C TRP A 337 12.07 5.61 -8.71
N GLN A 338 12.65 6.80 -8.54
CA GLN A 338 12.18 7.77 -7.54
C GLN A 338 10.81 8.36 -7.89
N VAL A 339 10.53 8.64 -9.17
CA VAL A 339 9.20 9.08 -9.60
C VAL A 339 8.17 8.01 -9.27
N ALA A 340 8.42 6.76 -9.67
CA ALA A 340 7.53 5.65 -9.38
C ALA A 340 7.31 5.45 -7.88
N ALA A 341 8.35 5.63 -7.07
CA ALA A 341 8.29 5.43 -5.62
C ALA A 341 7.63 6.57 -4.83
N SER A 342 7.43 7.77 -5.39
CA SER A 342 7.04 8.93 -4.57
C SER A 342 6.13 9.98 -5.20
N TYR A 343 5.99 10.01 -6.52
CA TYR A 343 5.19 11.05 -7.16
C TYR A 343 3.70 10.77 -6.98
N ALA A 344 2.97 11.73 -6.41
CA ALA A 344 1.52 11.72 -6.25
C ALA A 344 0.86 12.55 -7.37
N PRO A 345 0.27 11.92 -8.41
CA PRO A 345 -0.27 12.64 -9.55
C PRO A 345 -1.42 13.59 -9.20
N ALA A 346 -2.27 13.25 -8.23
CA ALA A 346 -3.42 14.07 -7.88
C ALA A 346 -3.02 15.43 -7.27
N THR A 347 -1.86 15.48 -6.63
CA THR A 347 -1.38 16.66 -5.89
C THR A 347 -0.09 17.25 -6.47
N GLU A 348 0.44 16.65 -7.55
CA GLU A 348 1.68 17.04 -8.23
C GLU A 348 2.88 17.21 -7.29
N ARG A 349 2.96 16.42 -6.22
CA ARG A 349 4.03 16.47 -5.21
C ARG A 349 4.76 15.14 -5.07
N TYR A 350 5.80 15.16 -4.25
CA TYR A 350 6.59 13.99 -3.90
C TYR A 350 6.42 13.67 -2.43
N TYR A 351 6.15 12.41 -2.13
CA TYR A 351 6.16 11.90 -0.77
C TYR A 351 7.56 11.50 -0.32
N ARG A 352 7.86 11.75 0.96
CA ARG A 352 9.15 11.39 1.55
C ARG A 352 9.37 9.88 1.58
N TYR A 353 8.32 9.14 1.95
CA TYR A 353 8.19 7.70 1.90
C TYR A 353 7.12 7.34 0.86
N PRO A 354 7.07 6.10 0.35
CA PRO A 354 6.09 5.74 -0.67
C PRO A 354 4.66 6.08 -0.27
N TRP A 355 4.28 5.82 0.97
CA TRP A 355 2.94 6.08 1.51
C TRP A 355 2.72 7.53 2.01
N GLY A 356 3.73 8.40 2.04
CA GLY A 356 3.61 9.80 2.47
C GLY A 356 4.79 10.37 3.25
N ASP A 357 4.57 11.45 4.01
CA ASP A 357 5.68 12.19 4.65
C ASP A 357 6.14 11.62 5.99
N ALA A 358 5.24 10.95 6.70
CA ALA A 358 5.51 10.38 8.01
C ALA A 358 5.96 8.92 7.88
N PHE A 359 6.98 8.54 8.64
CA PHE A 359 7.62 7.24 8.56
C PHE A 359 6.79 6.13 9.22
N GLU A 360 6.32 5.13 8.45
CA GLU A 360 5.43 4.03 8.89
C GLU A 360 6.16 2.71 9.02
N ILE A 361 6.52 2.35 10.25
CA ILE A 361 7.13 1.04 10.54
C ILE A 361 6.26 -0.15 10.13
N SER A 362 4.93 0.00 10.20
CA SER A 362 3.97 -1.04 9.81
C SER A 362 3.82 -1.18 8.29
N LEU A 363 4.45 -0.32 7.49
CA LEU A 363 4.35 -0.28 6.03
C LEU A 363 5.68 -0.58 5.32
N THR A 364 6.71 -0.99 6.06
CA THR A 364 8.03 -1.26 5.51
C THR A 364 8.83 -2.27 6.33
N ASN A 365 9.66 -3.04 5.63
CA ASN A 365 10.70 -3.84 6.26
C ASN A 365 12.00 -3.03 6.39
N GLY A 366 12.11 -2.22 7.45
CA GLY A 366 13.35 -1.57 7.88
C GLY A 366 13.95 -2.22 9.13
N VAL A 367 15.06 -1.68 9.65
CA VAL A 367 15.71 -2.21 10.87
C VAL A 367 14.76 -2.29 12.07
N THR A 368 13.82 -1.34 12.15
CA THR A 368 12.86 -1.25 13.25
C THR A 368 11.80 -2.35 13.22
N SER A 369 11.56 -3.00 12.07
CA SER A 369 10.59 -4.09 11.94
C SER A 369 10.98 -5.34 12.75
N GLY A 370 12.26 -5.51 13.05
CA GLY A 370 12.78 -6.64 13.82
C GLY A 370 12.83 -7.97 13.08
N TYR A 371 12.55 -8.01 11.78
CA TYR A 371 12.64 -9.25 10.99
C TYR A 371 14.07 -9.72 10.76
N GLU A 372 15.04 -8.80 10.74
CA GLU A 372 16.46 -9.06 10.49
C GLU A 372 16.78 -9.77 9.16
N ASP A 373 15.79 -9.86 8.25
CA ASP A 373 15.89 -10.47 6.93
C ASP A 373 14.81 -9.90 5.99
N ALA A 374 14.94 -10.15 4.69
CA ALA A 374 13.95 -9.80 3.70
C ALA A 374 12.62 -10.54 3.95
N GLN A 375 11.50 -9.88 3.64
CA GLN A 375 10.16 -10.45 3.62
C GLN A 375 9.71 -10.76 2.18
N GLN A 376 8.58 -11.46 2.04
CA GLN A 376 7.98 -11.72 0.73
C GLN A 376 7.74 -10.40 0.00
N THR A 377 7.93 -10.41 -1.33
CA THR A 377 7.59 -9.25 -2.15
C THR A 377 6.09 -9.01 -2.07
N GLY A 378 5.70 -7.75 -1.92
CA GLY A 378 4.34 -7.29 -1.69
C GLY A 378 3.84 -7.46 -0.25
N PHE A 379 4.72 -7.76 0.72
CA PHE A 379 4.28 -7.99 2.11
C PHE A 379 3.48 -6.83 2.70
N TYR A 380 3.86 -5.60 2.34
CA TYR A 380 3.16 -4.39 2.78
C TYR A 380 2.16 -3.87 1.75
N HIS A 381 2.00 -4.49 0.60
CA HIS A 381 1.05 -4.04 -0.43
C HIS A 381 -0.41 -4.37 -0.03
N PRO A 382 -1.39 -3.48 -0.30
CA PRO A 382 -1.24 -2.18 -0.95
C PRO A 382 -0.70 -1.09 -0.03
N PHE A 383 -0.69 -1.31 1.28
CA PHE A 383 -0.58 -0.24 2.24
C PHE A 383 0.76 0.53 2.22
N GLY A 384 1.88 -0.16 2.01
CA GLY A 384 3.21 0.45 1.84
C GLY A 384 3.52 0.93 0.42
N SER A 385 2.55 0.92 -0.49
CA SER A 385 2.78 1.29 -1.88
C SER A 385 2.84 2.81 -2.07
N SER A 386 3.57 3.23 -3.10
CA SER A 386 3.51 4.62 -3.61
C SER A 386 2.12 4.97 -4.17
N PRO A 387 1.80 6.26 -4.38
CA PRO A 387 0.64 6.71 -5.15
C PRO A 387 0.43 6.05 -6.51
N LEU A 388 1.53 5.69 -7.17
CA LEU A 388 1.50 5.04 -8.48
C LEU A 388 1.36 3.51 -8.37
N GLY A 389 1.29 2.97 -7.15
CA GLY A 389 1.12 1.55 -6.87
C GLY A 389 2.40 0.74 -6.73
N MET A 390 3.59 1.35 -6.83
CA MET A 390 4.88 0.67 -6.63
C MET A 390 5.02 0.21 -5.17
N ALA A 391 5.15 -1.09 -4.96
CA ALA A 391 5.27 -1.71 -3.65
C ALA A 391 6.74 -1.92 -3.26
N ASP A 392 6.97 -2.02 -1.95
CA ASP A 392 8.29 -2.27 -1.32
C ASP A 392 9.39 -1.32 -1.79
N ALA A 393 9.03 -0.11 -2.21
CA ALA A 393 10.01 0.90 -2.61
C ALA A 393 10.79 1.47 -1.41
N ALA A 394 10.30 1.29 -0.18
CA ALA A 394 11.03 1.61 1.03
C ALA A 394 11.30 0.33 1.82
N GLY A 395 12.57 0.04 2.07
CA GLY A 395 13.01 -1.12 2.83
C GLY A 395 12.94 -2.42 2.04
N ASN A 396 12.86 -3.53 2.78
CA ASN A 396 13.01 -4.89 2.29
C ASN A 396 14.41 -5.12 1.71
N VAL A 397 14.65 -4.73 0.45
CA VAL A 397 15.97 -4.79 -0.17
C VAL A 397 16.27 -3.51 -0.90
N ALA A 398 17.53 -3.07 -0.83
CA ALA A 398 17.98 -1.97 -1.65
C ALA A 398 18.00 -2.42 -3.11
N GLU A 399 17.81 -1.50 -4.06
CA GLU A 399 17.60 -1.87 -5.46
C GLU A 399 18.61 -1.24 -6.41
N TRP A 400 19.23 -2.08 -7.25
CA TRP A 400 20.08 -1.63 -8.36
C TRP A 400 19.31 -0.78 -9.37
N THR A 401 19.93 0.32 -9.82
CA THR A 401 19.44 1.16 -10.92
C THR A 401 20.46 1.24 -12.06
N ALA A 402 20.04 1.71 -13.23
CA ALA A 402 20.88 1.94 -14.40
C ALA A 402 21.69 3.24 -14.35
N THR A 403 21.53 4.07 -13.31
CA THR A 403 22.23 5.35 -13.20
C THR A 403 23.64 5.16 -12.66
N SER A 404 24.65 5.48 -13.46
CA SER A 404 26.07 5.43 -13.07
C SER A 404 26.58 6.78 -12.60
N ASP A 405 27.58 6.78 -11.71
CA ASP A 405 28.34 7.97 -11.30
C ASP A 405 29.58 8.23 -12.18
N GLY A 406 29.90 7.33 -13.13
CA GLY A 406 31.03 7.43 -14.04
C GLY A 406 32.27 6.62 -13.66
N GLU A 407 32.30 5.92 -12.52
CA GLU A 407 33.48 5.17 -12.04
C GLU A 407 33.21 3.67 -11.83
N ASP A 408 32.45 2.99 -12.71
CA ASP A 408 31.98 1.60 -12.49
C ASP A 408 31.20 1.41 -11.17
N HIS A 409 30.55 2.49 -10.70
CA HIS A 409 29.55 2.44 -9.65
C HIS A 409 28.18 2.81 -10.18
N TYR A 410 27.16 2.33 -9.48
CA TYR A 410 25.77 2.57 -9.82
C TYR A 410 24.99 3.00 -8.58
N VAL A 411 23.99 3.85 -8.83
CA VAL A 411 23.05 4.31 -7.82
C VAL A 411 22.16 3.15 -7.38
N VAL A 412 21.99 3.03 -6.08
CA VAL A 412 21.10 2.08 -5.40
C VAL A 412 20.06 2.86 -4.59
N LYS A 413 18.81 2.41 -4.63
CA LYS A 413 17.65 3.11 -4.06
C LYS A 413 16.90 2.24 -3.03
N GLY A 414 15.97 2.86 -2.30
CA GLY A 414 14.97 2.19 -1.43
C GLY A 414 15.43 1.82 -0.02
N GLY A 415 16.70 1.51 0.17
CA GLY A 415 17.20 0.97 1.44
C GLY A 415 16.68 -0.45 1.69
N SER A 416 17.02 -1.04 2.82
CA SER A 416 16.81 -2.46 3.10
C SER A 416 16.30 -2.73 4.52
N PHE A 417 16.06 -4.00 4.85
CA PHE A 417 15.75 -4.45 6.21
C PHE A 417 16.82 -4.11 7.26
N GLN A 418 18.01 -3.68 6.84
CA GLN A 418 19.10 -3.28 7.74
C GLN A 418 19.11 -1.77 8.03
N ASP A 419 18.29 -1.00 7.32
CA ASP A 419 18.39 0.45 7.28
C ASP A 419 17.35 1.14 8.17
N GLU A 420 17.75 2.28 8.73
CA GLU A 420 16.86 3.19 9.47
C GLU A 420 16.03 4.07 8.54
N ALA A 421 14.96 4.66 9.07
CA ALA A 421 14.01 5.53 8.36
C ALA A 421 14.64 6.64 7.50
N ALA A 422 15.86 7.09 7.79
CA ALA A 422 16.57 8.08 6.98
C ALA A 422 16.97 7.55 5.59
N LEU A 423 17.32 6.27 5.49
CA LEU A 423 17.72 5.61 4.25
C LEU A 423 16.55 4.98 3.49
N LEU A 424 15.37 4.91 4.12
CA LEU A 424 14.13 4.37 3.53
C LEU A 424 13.29 5.44 2.80
N THR A 425 13.82 6.67 2.66
CA THR A 425 13.13 7.73 1.92
C THR A 425 13.28 7.52 0.41
N ALA A 426 12.30 7.95 -0.38
CA ALA A 426 12.35 7.82 -1.84
C ALA A 426 13.53 8.59 -2.47
N ALA A 427 13.99 9.68 -1.82
CA ALA A 427 15.13 10.46 -2.26
C ALA A 427 16.49 9.87 -1.83
N ALA A 428 16.52 9.02 -0.81
CA ALA A 428 17.76 8.39 -0.35
C ALA A 428 18.40 7.57 -1.47
N GLN A 429 19.73 7.57 -1.47
CA GLN A 429 20.50 6.79 -2.43
C GLN A 429 21.86 6.41 -1.86
N GLN A 430 22.36 5.28 -2.32
CA GLN A 430 23.72 4.81 -2.13
C GLN A 430 24.40 4.69 -3.49
N ILE A 431 25.73 4.65 -3.51
CA ILE A 431 26.52 4.44 -4.72
C ILE A 431 27.45 3.28 -4.43
N LEU A 432 27.29 2.18 -5.17
CA LEU A 432 28.01 0.93 -4.92
C LEU A 432 28.79 0.49 -6.16
N PRO A 433 29.97 -0.14 -5.98
CA PRO A 433 30.70 -0.75 -7.09
C PRO A 433 29.84 -1.81 -7.80
N THR A 434 29.93 -1.89 -9.13
CA THR A 434 29.21 -2.86 -9.98
C THR A 434 29.25 -4.30 -9.51
N VAL A 435 30.34 -4.72 -8.86
CA VAL A 435 30.59 -6.09 -8.41
C VAL A 435 30.00 -6.43 -7.04
N THR A 436 29.40 -5.45 -6.36
CA THR A 436 28.83 -5.61 -5.02
C THR A 436 27.72 -6.67 -5.04
N ARG A 437 27.74 -7.57 -4.06
CA ARG A 437 26.71 -8.58 -3.82
C ARG A 437 26.42 -8.59 -2.33
N ALA A 438 25.16 -8.50 -1.95
CA ALA A 438 24.76 -8.54 -0.56
C ALA A 438 23.40 -9.21 -0.39
N ASP A 439 23.13 -9.67 0.83
CA ASP A 439 21.85 -10.25 1.25
C ASP A 439 20.76 -9.20 1.49
N TRP A 440 21.11 -7.91 1.49
CA TRP A 440 20.18 -6.78 1.57
C TRP A 440 19.98 -6.07 0.22
N LEU A 441 20.58 -6.58 -0.86
CA LEU A 441 20.62 -5.92 -2.17
C LEU A 441 19.96 -6.80 -3.24
N GLY A 442 18.90 -6.25 -3.84
CA GLY A 442 18.13 -6.84 -4.94
C GLY A 442 17.93 -5.83 -6.07
N PHE A 443 16.82 -5.98 -6.80
CA PHE A 443 16.50 -5.14 -7.95
C PHE A 443 15.07 -5.37 -8.45
N ARG A 444 14.59 -4.42 -9.26
CA ARG A 444 13.39 -4.56 -10.10
C ARG A 444 13.67 -4.09 -11.53
N CYS A 445 12.80 -4.42 -12.48
CA CYS A 445 12.97 -4.02 -13.87
C CYS A 445 12.00 -2.93 -14.30
N ALA A 446 12.34 -2.21 -15.37
CA ALA A 446 11.50 -1.24 -16.06
C ALA A 446 11.56 -1.45 -17.58
N ALA A 447 10.56 -0.97 -18.30
CA ALA A 447 10.51 -1.01 -19.76
C ALA A 447 9.87 0.26 -20.30
N SER A 448 10.40 0.77 -21.41
CA SER A 448 9.72 1.82 -22.18
C SER A 448 8.56 1.20 -23.00
N PRO A 449 7.44 1.90 -23.22
CA PRO A 449 6.35 1.43 -24.05
C PRO A 449 6.86 1.17 -25.47
N ARG A 450 6.36 0.10 -26.09
CA ARG A 450 6.75 -0.30 -27.45
C ARG A 450 5.98 0.47 -28.52
#